data_AF-A0A9E1HCS2-F1
#
_entry.id   AF-A0A9E1HCS2-F1
#
_cell.length_a   1.000
_cell.length_b   1.000
_cell.length_c   1.000
_cell.angle_alpha   90.00
_cell.angle_beta   90.00
_cell.angle_gamma   90.00
#
_symmetry.space_group_name_H-M   'P 1'
#
loop_
_entity.id
_entity.type
_entity.pdbx_description
1 polymer ?
#
loop_
_entity_poly.entity_id
_entity_poly.type
_entity_poly.pdbx_seq_one_letter_code
_entity_poly.pdbx_strand_id
1 'polypeptide(L)'
;DHIRVYLLGSHLIHKNNITQLERSIEEQIFKGKRMNVRIIEKYQLSEQYTARTLMDMYKDSILEELKAYSLMEYNLLRASKMEFTDDSHLHLVLENTIIAQTRSHEIVEFLEKIVCERCGMNLIVDLDFEEPKESRYKKNSDLQIQFEIKNILKNINLKDEDGETVAVASDANEKSAASGQTTTSGDSGSTGGGNAVKPAKNDAKSANGAGNTAKKTYDGPRKEFKKRYDGGGFGGGKKSDNPDVIYGRDIEDGETIPLEKIVGEMGEVTIRCQVMTVETREIRNEKTIIIMSVTDFTDSIVLKIFTRNEDRDELLGNLKKGAFLKIKGVTTIDKFDSELTIGSIVGIKKIADFTTTRMDTSPEKRVELHCHTKMSDMDGVSECKDIVKRAMKW
;
A
#
# COMPACT_ATOMS: atom_id res chain seq x y z
N ASP A 1 -28.09 33.80 35.90
CA ASP A 1 -27.55 34.09 37.26
C ASP A 1 -26.64 32.95 37.71
N HIS A 2 -25.82 33.16 38.73
CA HIS A 2 -24.94 32.11 39.27
C HIS A 2 -25.03 32.04 40.80
N ILE A 3 -24.98 30.82 41.33
CA ILE A 3 -25.01 30.53 42.77
C ILE A 3 -23.71 29.82 43.15
N ARG A 4 -23.09 30.28 44.24
CA ARG A 4 -21.90 29.66 44.84
C ARG A 4 -22.30 29.06 46.17
N VAL A 5 -22.22 27.75 46.29
CA VAL A 5 -22.47 27.02 47.54
C VAL A 5 -21.12 26.69 48.15
N TYR A 6 -20.80 27.23 49.33
CA TYR A 6 -19.55 26.91 50.02
C TYR A 6 -19.77 25.68 50.90
N LEU A 7 -18.98 24.63 50.68
CA LEU A 7 -19.04 23.37 51.41
C LEU A 7 -17.76 23.21 52.23
N LEU A 8 -17.91 23.01 53.55
CA LEU A 8 -16.81 22.67 54.45
C LEU A 8 -17.01 21.24 54.95
N GLY A 9 -16.01 20.37 54.76
CA GLY A 9 -16.09 18.94 55.11
C GLY A 9 -14.88 18.42 55.90
N SER A 10 -15.11 17.46 56.79
CA SER A 10 -14.07 16.70 57.50
C SER A 10 -13.52 15.50 56.73
N HIS A 11 -14.13 15.18 55.57
CA HIS A 11 -13.78 14.05 54.73
C HIS A 11 -13.83 14.46 53.26
N LEU A 12 -12.95 13.89 52.44
CA LEU A 12 -12.93 14.09 50.98
C LEU A 12 -14.23 13.57 50.33
N ILE A 13 -14.71 14.26 49.31
CA ILE A 13 -15.85 13.84 48.48
C ILE A 13 -15.39 13.83 47.03
N HIS A 14 -15.50 12.68 46.35
CA HIS A 14 -15.09 12.55 44.95
C HIS A 14 -15.79 13.57 44.04
N LYS A 15 -15.05 14.17 43.10
CA LYS A 15 -15.52 15.29 42.28
C LYS A 15 -16.76 14.95 41.46
N ASN A 16 -16.83 13.73 40.92
CA ASN A 16 -18.02 13.19 40.27
C ASN A 16 -19.31 13.40 41.10
N ASN A 17 -19.27 13.13 42.42
CA ASN A 17 -20.42 13.29 43.31
C ASN A 17 -20.78 14.76 43.51
N ILE A 18 -19.79 15.65 43.56
CA ILE A 18 -20.00 17.11 43.64
C ILE A 18 -20.67 17.63 42.37
N THR A 19 -20.21 17.21 41.18
CA THR A 19 -20.83 17.59 39.91
C THR A 19 -22.20 16.95 39.68
N GLN A 20 -22.46 15.75 40.22
CA GLN A 20 -23.82 15.20 40.28
C GLN A 20 -24.73 16.00 41.20
N LEU A 21 -24.22 16.51 42.32
CA LEU A 21 -24.96 17.36 43.25
C LEU A 21 -25.24 18.76 42.64
N GLU A 22 -24.28 19.37 41.95
CA GLU A 22 -24.47 20.61 41.18
C GLU A 22 -25.63 20.47 40.18
N ARG A 23 -25.61 19.42 39.33
CA ARG A 23 -26.68 19.12 38.37
C ARG A 23 -28.02 18.85 39.07
N SER A 24 -28.02 18.09 40.16
CA SER A 24 -29.23 17.80 40.92
C SER A 24 -29.89 19.08 41.47
N ILE A 25 -29.09 20.04 41.93
CA ILE A 25 -29.59 21.35 42.41
C ILE A 25 -30.12 22.18 41.23
N GLU A 26 -29.42 22.23 40.09
CA GLU A 26 -29.90 22.90 38.87
C GLU A 26 -31.24 22.33 38.38
N GLU A 27 -31.36 21.00 38.28
CA GLU A 27 -32.55 20.31 37.79
C GLU A 27 -33.75 20.37 38.74
N GLN A 28 -33.53 20.21 40.05
CA GLN A 28 -34.62 20.14 41.04
C GLN A 28 -35.09 21.52 41.50
N ILE A 29 -34.18 22.46 41.75
CA ILE A 29 -34.51 23.77 42.35
C ILE A 29 -34.68 24.85 41.28
N PHE A 30 -33.95 24.78 40.16
CA PHE A 30 -33.91 25.83 39.15
C PHE A 30 -34.53 25.44 37.80
N LYS A 31 -35.37 24.39 37.80
CA LYS A 31 -36.11 23.87 36.64
C LYS A 31 -36.73 24.99 35.77
N GLY A 32 -36.24 25.12 34.54
CA GLY A 32 -36.71 26.13 33.57
C GLY A 32 -36.02 27.50 33.64
N LYS A 33 -35.07 27.72 34.55
CA LYS A 33 -34.26 28.95 34.63
C LYS A 33 -32.80 28.66 34.27
N ARG A 34 -32.13 29.62 33.60
CA ARG A 34 -30.67 29.57 33.35
C ARG A 34 -29.91 30.06 34.59
N MET A 35 -29.89 29.19 35.61
CA MET A 35 -29.05 29.31 36.81
C MET A 35 -27.83 28.42 36.62
N ASN A 36 -26.61 28.90 36.92
CA ASN A 36 -25.46 28.02 37.09
C ASN A 36 -25.12 27.87 38.57
N VAL A 37 -25.07 26.64 39.07
CA VAL A 37 -24.67 26.31 40.43
C VAL A 37 -23.22 25.83 40.41
N ARG A 38 -22.39 26.37 41.31
CA ARG A 38 -21.06 25.83 41.59
C ARG A 38 -20.88 25.59 43.08
N ILE A 39 -20.33 24.42 43.42
CA ILE A 39 -19.95 24.07 44.78
C ILE A 39 -18.46 24.39 44.96
N ILE A 40 -18.16 25.28 45.91
CA ILE A 40 -16.80 25.63 46.31
C ILE A 40 -16.51 24.86 47.59
N GLU A 41 -15.85 23.73 47.42
CA GLU A 41 -15.48 22.82 48.50
C GLU A 41 -14.18 23.26 49.20
N LYS A 42 -14.12 23.04 50.52
CA LYS A 42 -12.90 23.11 51.33
C LYS A 42 -12.93 21.99 52.36
N TYR A 43 -11.78 21.37 52.59
CA TYR A 43 -11.65 20.25 53.51
C TYR A 43 -10.75 20.60 54.69
N GLN A 44 -11.16 20.15 55.88
CA GLN A 44 -10.35 20.18 57.09
C GLN A 44 -10.13 18.72 57.51
N LEU A 45 -9.09 18.12 56.93
CA LEU A 45 -8.75 16.72 57.11
C LEU A 45 -7.93 16.50 58.41
N SER A 46 -7.81 15.25 58.83
CA SER A 46 -6.95 14.86 59.95
C SER A 46 -5.47 14.77 59.53
N GLU A 47 -4.57 14.80 60.51
CA GLU A 47 -3.11 14.65 60.36
C GLU A 47 -2.67 13.29 59.73
N GLN A 48 -3.62 12.39 59.48
CA GLN A 48 -3.40 11.11 58.77
C GLN A 48 -3.39 11.25 57.24
N TYR A 49 -3.84 12.40 56.72
CA TYR A 49 -3.75 12.72 55.31
C TYR A 49 -2.43 13.45 55.02
N THR A 50 -1.66 12.91 54.08
CA THR A 50 -0.45 13.54 53.53
C THR A 50 -0.66 13.81 52.04
N ALA A 51 0.22 14.56 51.38
CA ALA A 51 0.06 14.83 49.95
C ALA A 51 0.09 13.53 49.11
N ARG A 52 0.89 12.54 49.55
CA ARG A 52 0.94 11.18 49.01
C ARG A 52 -0.42 10.47 49.12
N THR A 53 -0.96 10.34 50.33
CA THR A 53 -2.22 9.58 50.55
C THR A 53 -3.44 10.32 50.01
N LEU A 54 -3.43 11.65 49.95
CA LEU A 54 -4.42 12.44 49.21
C LEU A 54 -4.36 12.09 47.71
N MET A 55 -3.18 12.12 47.08
CA MET A 55 -3.06 11.82 45.65
C MET A 55 -3.54 10.40 45.35
N ASP A 56 -3.10 9.39 46.11
CA ASP A 56 -3.49 7.99 45.88
C ASP A 56 -5.01 7.77 45.96
N MET A 57 -5.72 8.48 46.85
CA MET A 57 -7.19 8.38 46.99
C MET A 57 -7.98 9.33 46.08
N TYR A 58 -7.41 10.47 45.66
CA TYR A 58 -8.15 11.57 45.03
C TYR A 58 -7.72 11.90 43.60
N LYS A 59 -6.64 11.29 43.08
CA LYS A 59 -6.10 11.52 41.72
C LYS A 59 -7.14 11.45 40.60
N ASP A 60 -8.08 10.49 40.65
CA ASP A 60 -9.14 10.40 39.65
C ASP A 60 -10.08 11.62 39.68
N SER A 61 -10.37 12.16 40.86
CA SER A 61 -11.18 13.38 41.03
C SER A 61 -10.42 14.64 40.64
N ILE A 62 -9.10 14.69 40.85
CA ILE A 62 -8.20 15.75 40.33
C ILE A 62 -8.20 15.72 38.79
N LEU A 63 -8.10 14.52 38.20
CA LEU A 63 -8.12 14.32 36.75
C LEU A 63 -9.49 14.65 36.13
N GLU A 64 -10.60 14.31 36.80
CA GLU A 64 -11.95 14.74 36.39
C GLU A 64 -12.10 16.26 36.37
N GLU A 65 -11.62 16.96 37.41
CA GLU A 65 -11.67 18.42 37.47
C GLU A 65 -10.77 19.09 36.43
N LEU A 66 -9.54 18.58 36.25
CA LEU A 66 -8.63 19.11 35.22
C LEU A 66 -9.21 18.91 33.81
N LYS A 67 -9.83 17.75 33.55
CA LYS A 67 -10.52 17.46 32.28
C LYS A 67 -11.70 18.40 32.01
N ALA A 68 -12.38 18.87 33.06
CA ALA A 68 -13.46 19.85 32.97
C ALA A 68 -12.94 21.30 32.80
N TYR A 69 -11.72 21.58 33.27
CA TYR A 69 -11.03 22.85 33.04
C TYR A 69 -10.47 22.92 31.61
N SER A 70 -9.61 21.96 31.23
CA SER A 70 -9.10 21.82 29.86
C SER A 70 -8.54 20.41 29.58
N LEU A 71 -8.87 19.90 28.39
CA LEU A 71 -8.56 18.53 27.98
C LEU A 71 -7.06 18.29 27.72
N MET A 72 -6.27 19.34 27.43
CA MET A 72 -4.87 19.20 27.04
C MET A 72 -3.98 18.96 28.27
N GLU A 73 -4.20 19.71 29.34
CA GLU A 73 -3.53 19.61 30.63
C GLU A 73 -3.91 18.29 31.32
N TYR A 74 -5.17 17.86 31.19
CA TYR A 74 -5.59 16.50 31.56
C TYR A 74 -4.80 15.42 30.83
N ASN A 75 -4.59 15.53 29.51
CA ASN A 75 -3.83 14.54 28.75
C ASN A 75 -2.34 14.54 29.15
N LEU A 76 -1.75 15.72 29.38
CA LEU A 76 -0.38 15.85 29.91
C LEU A 76 -0.25 15.20 31.30
N LEU A 77 -1.12 15.55 32.26
CA LEU A 77 -1.08 15.00 33.61
C LEU A 77 -1.38 13.49 33.65
N ARG A 78 -2.21 12.99 32.74
CA ARG A 78 -2.50 11.56 32.59
C ARG A 78 -1.34 10.78 31.97
N ALA A 79 -0.54 11.39 31.09
CA ALA A 79 0.66 10.78 30.52
C ALA A 79 1.87 10.88 31.47
N SER A 80 1.86 11.85 32.39
CA SER A 80 2.94 12.07 33.35
C SER A 80 3.18 10.91 34.30
N LYS A 81 4.41 10.81 34.81
CA LYS A 81 4.73 10.03 36.01
C LYS A 81 4.69 10.95 37.24
N MET A 82 4.23 10.41 38.36
CA MET A 82 4.15 11.09 39.65
C MET A 82 4.86 10.22 40.67
N GLU A 83 5.95 10.69 41.25
CA GLU A 83 6.74 9.95 42.23
C GLU A 83 6.97 10.81 43.47
N PHE A 84 6.51 10.36 44.64
CA PHE A 84 6.67 11.06 45.91
C PHE A 84 7.93 10.58 46.64
N THR A 85 8.97 11.40 46.66
CA THR A 85 10.18 11.16 47.46
C THR A 85 9.92 11.28 48.96
N ASP A 86 8.98 12.12 49.34
CA ASP A 86 8.61 12.44 50.72
C ASP A 86 7.10 12.77 50.81
N ASP A 87 6.54 12.94 52.01
CA ASP A 87 5.10 13.14 52.21
C ASP A 87 4.58 14.55 51.85
N SER A 88 5.47 15.45 51.42
CA SER A 88 5.13 16.76 50.82
C SER A 88 5.88 17.08 49.52
N HIS A 89 6.79 16.22 49.04
CA HIS A 89 7.58 16.43 47.83
C HIS A 89 7.13 15.49 46.69
N LEU A 90 6.69 16.09 45.58
CA LEU A 90 6.20 15.39 44.38
C LEU A 90 7.09 15.69 43.18
N HIS A 91 7.72 14.65 42.63
CA HIS A 91 8.37 14.75 41.32
C HIS A 91 7.36 14.42 40.22
N LEU A 92 7.18 15.37 39.30
CA LEU A 92 6.25 15.31 38.19
C LEU A 92 7.03 15.27 36.87
N VAL A 93 7.15 14.07 36.29
CA VAL A 93 7.87 13.85 35.03
C VAL A 93 6.91 13.90 33.85
N LEU A 94 7.09 14.87 32.96
CA LEU A 94 6.30 15.08 31.75
C LEU A 94 7.06 14.61 30.50
N GLU A 95 6.34 14.23 29.45
CA GLU A 95 6.97 14.01 28.13
C GLU A 95 7.45 15.35 27.55
N ASN A 96 8.72 15.39 27.14
CA ASN A 96 9.40 16.59 26.64
C ASN A 96 8.81 17.03 25.29
N THR A 97 7.77 17.86 25.37
CA THR A 97 7.03 18.42 24.24
C THR A 97 6.88 19.92 24.43
N ILE A 98 6.77 20.67 23.32
CA ILE A 98 6.58 22.12 23.33
C ILE A 98 5.34 22.51 24.18
N ILE A 99 4.29 21.68 24.16
CA ILE A 99 3.07 21.89 24.94
C ILE A 99 3.35 21.71 26.45
N ALA A 100 4.05 20.64 26.84
CA ALA A 100 4.44 20.41 28.24
C ALA A 100 5.37 21.52 28.76
N GLN A 101 6.36 21.95 27.98
CA GLN A 101 7.23 23.07 28.33
C GLN A 101 6.44 24.37 28.54
N THR A 102 5.45 24.64 27.67
CA THR A 102 4.64 25.87 27.75
C THR A 102 3.66 25.86 28.93
N ARG A 103 3.05 24.71 29.24
CA ARG A 103 1.88 24.62 30.16
C ARG A 103 2.06 23.79 31.42
N SER A 104 3.25 23.24 31.66
CA SER A 104 3.60 22.58 32.93
C SER A 104 3.31 23.44 34.17
N HIS A 105 3.50 24.76 34.08
CA HIS A 105 3.18 25.70 35.15
C HIS A 105 1.69 25.73 35.52
N GLU A 106 0.77 25.68 34.54
CA GLU A 106 -0.69 25.62 34.77
C GLU A 106 -1.08 24.36 35.56
N ILE A 107 -0.37 23.25 35.30
CA ILE A 107 -0.57 21.96 35.98
C ILE A 107 -0.08 22.02 37.43
N VAL A 108 1.07 22.65 37.70
CA VAL A 108 1.59 22.83 39.06
C VAL A 108 0.68 23.74 39.89
N GLU A 109 0.30 24.91 39.38
CA GLU A 109 -0.62 25.83 40.08
C GLU A 109 -1.96 25.13 40.40
N PHE A 110 -2.47 24.30 39.48
CA PHE A 110 -3.69 23.52 39.69
C PHE A 110 -3.55 22.47 40.81
N LEU A 111 -2.41 21.77 40.89
CA LEU A 111 -2.14 20.80 41.96
C LEU A 111 -1.95 21.49 43.32
N GLU A 112 -1.15 22.56 43.38
CA GLU A 112 -0.97 23.37 44.59
C GLU A 112 -2.31 23.94 45.07
N LYS A 113 -3.17 24.42 44.17
CA LYS A 113 -4.52 24.91 44.50
C LYS A 113 -5.39 23.84 45.16
N ILE A 114 -5.31 22.58 44.72
CA ILE A 114 -6.10 21.48 45.31
C ILE A 114 -5.50 21.01 46.63
N VAL A 115 -4.19 20.82 46.74
CA VAL A 115 -3.58 20.29 47.97
C VAL A 115 -3.48 21.37 49.06
N CYS A 116 -3.05 22.58 48.71
CA CYS A 116 -2.79 23.67 49.64
C CYS A 116 -4.05 24.51 49.96
N GLU A 117 -4.71 25.14 48.98
CA GLU A 117 -5.86 26.03 49.27
C GLU A 117 -7.10 25.27 49.78
N ARG A 118 -7.39 24.13 49.12
CA ARG A 118 -8.62 23.34 49.34
C ARG A 118 -8.48 22.29 50.43
N CYS A 119 -7.36 21.59 50.52
CA CYS A 119 -7.16 20.52 51.51
C CYS A 119 -6.25 20.88 52.69
N GLY A 120 -5.55 22.03 52.65
CA GLY A 120 -4.76 22.54 53.77
C GLY A 120 -3.44 21.82 54.05
N MET A 121 -2.93 21.03 53.10
CA MET A 121 -1.64 20.32 53.20
C MET A 121 -0.54 21.05 52.44
N ASN A 122 0.71 20.79 52.80
CA ASN A 122 1.86 21.29 52.05
C ASN A 122 2.14 20.39 50.84
N LEU A 123 2.44 21.01 49.69
CA LEU A 123 2.94 20.36 48.48
C LEU A 123 4.06 21.20 47.90
N ILE A 124 5.14 20.54 47.50
CA ILE A 124 6.23 21.08 46.67
C ILE A 124 6.29 20.19 45.42
N VAL A 125 6.27 20.78 44.23
CA VAL A 125 6.28 20.05 42.96
C VAL A 125 7.54 20.35 42.16
N ASP A 126 8.41 19.35 42.04
CA ASP A 126 9.57 19.39 41.15
C ASP A 126 9.16 18.91 39.75
N LEU A 127 9.49 19.70 38.72
CA LEU A 127 9.13 19.44 37.33
C LEU A 127 10.34 18.94 36.52
N ASP A 128 10.21 17.74 35.94
CA ASP A 128 11.21 17.14 35.05
C ASP A 128 10.61 16.77 33.68
N PHE A 129 11.46 16.69 32.66
CA PHE A 129 11.05 16.36 31.28
C PHE A 129 11.83 15.15 30.72
N GLU A 130 11.14 14.05 30.44
CA GLU A 130 11.69 12.83 29.82
C GLU A 130 11.46 12.85 28.30
N GLU A 131 12.43 12.43 27.50
CA GLU A 131 12.26 12.41 26.04
C GLU A 131 11.12 11.46 25.62
N PRO A 132 10.23 11.88 24.69
CA PRO A 132 9.05 11.11 24.31
C PRO A 132 9.45 9.80 23.65
N LYS A 133 8.95 8.68 24.18
CA LYS A 133 9.25 7.33 23.67
C LYS A 133 8.73 7.20 22.25
N GLU A 134 9.65 6.95 21.30
CA GLU A 134 9.34 6.93 19.87
C GLU A 134 8.14 6.05 19.53
N SER A 135 7.07 6.69 19.06
CA SER A 135 5.85 6.03 18.60
C SER A 135 6.15 4.95 17.56
N ARG A 136 5.49 3.79 17.70
CA ARG A 136 5.54 2.68 16.70
C ARG A 136 5.30 3.18 15.28
N TYR A 137 4.46 4.21 15.09
CA TYR A 137 4.18 4.77 13.77
C TYR A 137 5.41 5.41 13.11
N LYS A 138 6.28 6.11 13.86
CA LYS A 138 7.55 6.63 13.33
C LYS A 138 8.49 5.49 12.97
N LYS A 139 8.68 4.53 13.88
CA LYS A 139 9.52 3.35 13.63
C LYS A 139 9.09 2.58 12.38
N ASN A 140 7.78 2.43 12.16
CA ASN A 140 7.27 1.76 10.98
C ASN A 140 7.39 2.62 9.70
N SER A 141 7.23 3.95 9.76
CA SER A 141 7.50 4.81 8.60
C SER A 141 8.99 4.81 8.22
N ASP A 142 9.86 4.86 9.21
CA ASP A 142 11.31 4.99 8.99
C ASP A 142 11.89 3.66 8.48
N LEU A 143 11.39 2.53 8.99
CA LEU A 143 11.63 1.21 8.40
C LEU A 143 11.09 1.10 6.97
N GLN A 144 9.88 1.59 6.69
CA GLN A 144 9.31 1.57 5.34
C GLN A 144 10.14 2.41 4.34
N ILE A 145 10.59 3.60 4.76
CA ILE A 145 11.50 4.46 4.01
C ILE A 145 12.85 3.76 3.77
N GLN A 146 13.41 3.08 4.79
CA GLN A 146 14.63 2.28 4.61
C GLN A 146 14.44 1.11 3.64
N PHE A 147 13.29 0.41 3.69
CA PHE A 147 12.97 -0.64 2.72
C PHE A 147 12.80 -0.09 1.30
N GLU A 148 12.19 1.09 1.13
CA GLU A 148 12.03 1.75 -0.17
C GLU A 148 13.38 2.20 -0.73
N ILE A 149 14.22 2.88 0.07
CA ILE A 149 15.60 3.24 -0.30
C ILE A 149 16.41 1.99 -0.67
N LYS A 150 16.31 0.90 0.10
CA LYS A 150 17.00 -0.37 -0.18
C LYS A 150 16.53 -1.01 -1.48
N ASN A 151 15.24 -0.92 -1.81
CA ASN A 151 14.70 -1.39 -3.09
C ASN A 151 15.14 -0.49 -4.25
N ILE A 152 15.19 0.83 -4.07
CA ILE A 152 15.71 1.79 -5.06
C ILE A 152 17.19 1.49 -5.36
N LEU A 153 18.04 1.39 -4.33
CA LEU A 153 19.46 1.04 -4.47
C LEU A 153 19.64 -0.32 -5.16
N LYS A 154 18.85 -1.34 -4.80
CA LYS A 154 18.90 -2.65 -5.46
C LYS A 154 18.49 -2.59 -6.93
N ASN A 155 17.55 -1.71 -7.29
CA ASN A 155 17.11 -1.53 -8.68
C ASN A 155 18.07 -0.67 -9.51
N ILE A 156 18.82 0.25 -8.87
CA ILE A 156 19.94 0.98 -9.49
C ILE A 156 21.10 0.01 -9.77
N ASN A 157 21.50 -0.82 -8.80
CA ASN A 157 22.49 -1.89 -8.96
C ASN A 157 22.06 -3.03 -9.93
N LEU A 158 20.90 -2.92 -10.59
CA LEU A 158 20.46 -3.78 -11.69
C LEU A 158 20.43 -3.04 -13.04
N LYS A 159 21.05 -1.85 -13.12
CA LYS A 159 21.16 -0.99 -14.30
C LYS A 159 22.51 -0.28 -14.41
N ASP A 160 23.60 -1.04 -14.34
CA ASP A 160 24.87 -0.66 -14.97
C ASP A 160 25.40 -1.89 -15.73
N GLU A 161 25.61 -1.74 -17.04
CA GLU A 161 26.12 -2.80 -17.93
C GLU A 161 27.63 -2.64 -18.22
N ASP A 162 28.23 -1.55 -17.73
CA ASP A 162 29.66 -1.26 -17.76
C ASP A 162 30.27 -1.41 -16.36
N GLY A 163 31.25 -2.30 -16.23
CA GLY A 163 31.72 -2.76 -14.91
C GLY A 163 32.82 -1.90 -14.27
N GLU A 164 32.44 -0.94 -13.43
CA GLU A 164 33.39 -0.31 -12.48
C GLU A 164 32.73 -0.07 -11.10
N THR A 165 33.40 -0.50 -10.02
CA THR A 165 32.81 -0.52 -8.66
C THR A 165 33.26 0.66 -7.81
N VAL A 166 32.44 1.71 -7.74
CA VAL A 166 32.69 2.86 -6.83
C VAL A 166 32.06 2.61 -5.47
N ALA A 167 32.83 2.04 -4.55
CA ALA A 167 32.43 1.92 -3.15
C ALA A 167 32.53 3.28 -2.44
N VAL A 168 31.40 3.94 -2.20
CA VAL A 168 31.33 5.15 -1.36
C VAL A 168 31.32 4.72 0.11
N ALA A 169 32.41 5.02 0.83
CA ALA A 169 32.50 4.75 2.26
C ALA A 169 31.52 5.61 3.05
N SER A 170 30.86 5.00 4.04
CA SER A 170 30.11 5.73 5.06
C SER A 170 31.08 6.30 6.10
N ASP A 171 31.45 7.56 5.95
CA ASP A 171 32.22 8.28 6.97
C ASP A 171 31.30 9.21 7.78
N ALA A 172 31.55 9.33 9.08
CA ALA A 172 30.66 10.00 10.02
C ALA A 172 31.23 11.33 10.48
N ASN A 173 30.41 12.38 10.52
CA ASN A 173 30.70 13.53 11.37
C ASN A 173 29.41 14.20 11.88
N GLU A 174 29.48 14.72 13.10
CA GLU A 174 28.38 15.44 13.75
C GLU A 174 28.56 16.98 13.66
N LYS A 175 27.55 17.67 14.21
CA LYS A 175 27.59 19.00 14.86
C LYS A 175 27.54 20.26 13.97
N SER A 176 26.81 21.23 14.53
CA SER A 176 26.74 22.66 14.18
C SER A 176 25.84 22.99 12.96
N ALA A 177 24.96 23.99 13.02
CA ALA A 177 24.58 24.88 14.13
C ALA A 177 23.11 25.30 14.04
N ALA A 178 22.56 25.82 15.14
CA ALA A 178 21.20 26.35 15.20
C ALA A 178 21.14 27.84 14.82
N SER A 179 20.03 28.26 14.19
CA SER A 179 19.49 29.62 14.29
C SER A 179 17.98 29.58 13.99
N GLY A 180 17.18 30.31 14.77
CA GLY A 180 15.75 30.52 14.53
C GLY A 180 15.43 32.01 14.36
N GLN A 181 14.12 32.34 14.32
CA GLN A 181 13.52 33.68 14.24
C GLN A 181 13.78 34.50 12.94
N THR A 182 12.80 35.18 12.31
CA THR A 182 11.32 34.97 12.24
C THR A 182 10.83 35.30 10.79
N THR A 183 9.77 36.04 10.39
CA THR A 183 8.72 36.88 11.02
C THR A 183 7.51 37.07 10.06
N THR A 184 6.32 37.35 10.61
CA THR A 184 5.16 38.08 9.99
C THR A 184 4.75 37.88 8.52
N SER A 185 3.62 37.19 8.35
CA SER A 185 2.41 37.59 7.57
C SER A 185 2.32 38.99 6.92
N GLY A 186 1.56 39.11 5.82
CA GLY A 186 0.49 40.14 5.78
C GLY A 186 0.19 41.02 4.55
N ASP A 187 0.03 40.45 3.34
CA ASP A 187 -0.86 40.93 2.24
C ASP A 187 -0.68 42.32 1.54
N SER A 188 -1.06 42.35 0.26
CA SER A 188 -1.37 43.49 -0.64
C SER A 188 -0.23 44.42 -1.11
N GLY A 189 -0.15 44.70 -2.43
CA GLY A 189 0.77 45.69 -3.01
C GLY A 189 1.32 45.38 -4.42
N SER A 190 0.45 45.32 -5.44
CA SER A 190 0.83 45.00 -6.83
C SER A 190 1.83 45.97 -7.48
N THR A 191 2.80 45.45 -8.25
CA THR A 191 3.05 45.87 -9.67
C THR A 191 4.04 44.93 -10.40
N GLY A 192 3.64 44.44 -11.59
CA GLY A 192 4.57 44.10 -12.69
C GLY A 192 5.00 42.63 -12.86
N GLY A 193 4.89 42.11 -14.11
CA GLY A 193 5.71 40.97 -14.57
C GLY A 193 5.01 39.71 -15.09
N GLY A 194 3.70 39.54 -14.90
CA GLY A 194 3.00 38.33 -15.35
C GLY A 194 2.64 38.34 -16.85
N ASN A 195 3.29 37.51 -17.67
CA ASN A 195 2.95 37.34 -19.09
C ASN A 195 2.23 36.00 -19.35
N ALA A 196 0.95 36.05 -19.71
CA ALA A 196 0.15 34.87 -20.06
C ALA A 196 -0.94 35.23 -21.08
N VAL A 197 -0.95 34.55 -22.23
CA VAL A 197 -2.05 34.66 -23.21
C VAL A 197 -2.48 33.27 -23.71
N LYS A 198 -3.72 32.93 -23.36
CA LYS A 198 -4.66 32.01 -24.03
C LYS A 198 -5.99 32.78 -24.14
N PRO A 199 -7.01 32.29 -24.86
CA PRO A 199 -7.02 31.61 -26.15
C PRO A 199 -7.99 32.34 -27.13
N ALA A 200 -8.38 31.71 -28.24
CA ALA A 200 -9.62 32.03 -28.96
C ALA A 200 -10.25 30.75 -29.54
N LYS A 201 -11.56 30.75 -29.82
CA LYS A 201 -12.33 29.58 -30.26
C LYS A 201 -13.57 29.99 -31.08
N ASN A 202 -14.13 29.01 -31.80
CA ASN A 202 -15.51 28.90 -32.30
C ASN A 202 -15.94 29.55 -33.66
N ASP A 203 -16.58 28.67 -34.45
CA ASP A 203 -17.85 28.82 -35.21
C ASP A 203 -17.96 29.46 -36.62
N ALA A 204 -17.88 28.57 -37.63
CA ALA A 204 -19.06 28.00 -38.34
C ALA A 204 -19.35 28.34 -39.83
N LYS A 205 -19.93 27.32 -40.50
CA LYS A 205 -20.72 27.27 -41.75
C LYS A 205 -20.06 27.41 -43.15
N SER A 206 -19.86 26.23 -43.74
CA SER A 206 -20.63 25.71 -44.90
C SER A 206 -20.38 26.26 -46.33
N ALA A 207 -19.85 25.37 -47.19
CA ALA A 207 -20.27 25.24 -48.60
C ALA A 207 -20.16 23.77 -49.06
N ASN A 208 -21.13 23.29 -49.84
CA ASN A 208 -21.12 21.95 -50.46
C ASN A 208 -20.48 21.99 -51.86
N GLY A 209 -19.97 20.86 -52.36
CA GLY A 209 -19.30 20.82 -53.68
C GLY A 209 -19.02 19.43 -54.27
N ALA A 210 -20.02 18.55 -54.37
CA ALA A 210 -19.91 17.30 -55.15
C ALA A 210 -20.45 17.52 -56.59
N GLY A 211 -19.62 17.28 -57.62
CA GLY A 211 -19.93 17.77 -58.99
C GLY A 211 -19.15 17.14 -60.16
N ASN A 212 -19.29 15.82 -60.31
CA ASN A 212 -19.23 14.99 -61.53
C ASN A 212 -18.57 15.48 -62.87
N THR A 213 -17.86 14.55 -63.53
CA THR A 213 -17.64 14.37 -65.00
C THR A 213 -16.69 15.26 -65.86
N ALA A 214 -15.76 14.54 -66.54
CA ALA A 214 -15.49 14.53 -68.00
C ALA A 214 -14.25 15.23 -68.65
N LYS A 215 -13.26 14.37 -68.98
CA LYS A 215 -12.44 14.27 -70.23
C LYS A 215 -11.59 15.45 -70.77
N LYS A 216 -10.27 15.22 -70.82
CA LYS A 216 -9.39 14.99 -72.02
C LYS A 216 -8.01 14.47 -71.52
N THR A 217 -7.46 13.33 -71.96
CA THR A 217 -6.49 13.13 -73.08
C THR A 217 -5.45 14.27 -73.19
N TYR A 218 -4.12 14.06 -73.22
CA TYR A 218 -3.25 12.92 -73.57
C TYR A 218 -1.82 13.19 -72.96
N ASP A 219 -0.80 12.34 -72.88
CA ASP A 219 -0.51 10.93 -73.25
C ASP A 219 0.72 10.40 -72.44
N GLY A 220 1.21 9.16 -72.65
CA GLY A 220 2.55 8.72 -72.19
C GLY A 220 2.80 7.19 -72.22
N PRO A 221 4.05 6.72 -72.45
CA PRO A 221 4.31 5.31 -72.80
C PRO A 221 4.22 4.31 -71.62
N ARG A 222 3.48 3.24 -71.88
CA ARG A 222 3.19 2.11 -70.99
C ARG A 222 4.37 1.15 -70.87
N LYS A 223 5.07 1.11 -69.71
CA LYS A 223 6.07 0.07 -69.41
C LYS A 223 5.41 -1.15 -68.74
N GLU A 224 5.68 -2.33 -69.28
CA GLU A 224 5.27 -3.60 -68.66
C GLU A 224 6.05 -3.88 -67.38
N PHE A 225 5.36 -4.20 -66.29
CA PHE A 225 5.95 -4.99 -65.21
C PHE A 225 5.42 -6.42 -65.32
N LYS A 226 6.28 -7.33 -65.81
CA LYS A 226 5.98 -8.76 -65.91
C LYS A 226 5.66 -9.33 -64.53
N LYS A 227 4.49 -9.97 -64.39
CA LYS A 227 4.29 -10.99 -63.37
C LYS A 227 5.37 -12.06 -63.56
N ARG A 228 6.29 -12.21 -62.59
CA ARG A 228 6.95 -13.51 -62.38
C ARG A 228 5.98 -14.38 -61.59
N TYR A 229 5.28 -15.24 -62.32
CA TYR A 229 4.58 -16.38 -61.73
C TYR A 229 5.63 -17.47 -61.52
N ASP A 230 6.21 -17.50 -60.33
CA ASP A 230 7.02 -18.61 -59.86
C ASP A 230 6.16 -19.45 -58.92
N GLY A 231 6.12 -20.77 -59.11
CA GLY A 231 5.10 -21.62 -58.53
C GLY A 231 5.55 -23.07 -58.39
N GLY A 232 5.61 -23.54 -57.14
CA GLY A 232 5.96 -24.91 -56.79
C GLY A 232 6.84 -24.94 -55.53
N GLY A 233 6.27 -25.25 -54.37
CA GLY A 233 7.02 -25.20 -53.11
C GLY A 233 6.20 -25.49 -51.84
N PHE A 234 5.60 -26.69 -51.76
CA PHE A 234 4.99 -27.17 -50.50
C PHE A 234 6.09 -27.64 -49.53
N GLY A 235 6.72 -26.68 -48.84
CA GLY A 235 7.77 -26.95 -47.86
C GLY A 235 8.82 -25.83 -47.85
N GLY A 236 8.99 -25.17 -46.71
CA GLY A 236 9.83 -23.97 -46.59
C GLY A 236 9.16 -22.88 -45.75
N GLY A 237 8.72 -23.23 -44.53
CA GLY A 237 8.37 -22.21 -43.55
C GLY A 237 9.63 -21.41 -43.23
N LYS A 238 9.66 -20.11 -43.57
CA LYS A 238 10.73 -19.22 -43.11
C LYS A 238 10.70 -19.21 -41.58
N LYS A 239 11.71 -19.79 -40.94
CA LYS A 239 12.06 -19.42 -39.55
C LYS A 239 12.26 -17.91 -39.57
N SER A 240 11.57 -17.20 -38.69
CA SER A 240 11.74 -15.76 -38.52
C SER A 240 13.05 -15.45 -37.80
N ASP A 241 13.70 -14.35 -38.14
CA ASP A 241 15.03 -14.00 -37.65
C ASP A 241 15.08 -13.59 -36.15
N ASN A 242 13.95 -13.62 -35.44
CA ASN A 242 13.84 -13.30 -34.02
C ASN A 242 14.10 -14.53 -33.13
N PRO A 243 15.05 -14.49 -32.18
CA PRO A 243 15.51 -15.65 -31.41
C PRO A 243 14.48 -16.18 -30.40
N ASP A 244 13.45 -15.40 -30.05
CA ASP A 244 12.34 -15.85 -29.20
C ASP A 244 11.32 -16.72 -29.93
N VAL A 245 11.35 -16.79 -31.27
CA VAL A 245 10.35 -17.56 -32.04
C VAL A 245 10.81 -19.01 -32.17
N ILE A 246 10.14 -19.89 -31.43
CA ILE A 246 10.44 -21.33 -31.33
C ILE A 246 9.90 -22.11 -32.53
N TYR A 247 8.78 -21.66 -33.12
CA TYR A 247 8.11 -22.37 -34.21
C TYR A 247 7.28 -21.43 -35.08
N GLY A 248 7.16 -21.76 -36.37
CA GLY A 248 6.28 -21.06 -37.31
C GLY A 248 6.76 -19.66 -37.69
N ARG A 249 5.84 -18.70 -37.73
CA ARG A 249 6.11 -17.27 -37.98
C ARG A 249 6.16 -16.51 -36.66
N ASP A 250 6.80 -15.34 -36.68
CA ASP A 250 6.75 -14.42 -35.54
C ASP A 250 5.31 -13.97 -35.22
N ILE A 251 5.08 -13.69 -33.95
CA ILE A 251 3.81 -13.23 -33.39
C ILE A 251 4.01 -11.78 -32.98
N GLU A 252 3.38 -10.88 -33.73
CA GLU A 252 3.28 -9.45 -33.39
C GLU A 252 2.66 -9.25 -31.99
N ASP A 253 2.96 -8.13 -31.35
CA ASP A 253 2.48 -7.83 -30.00
C ASP A 253 1.09 -7.18 -29.95
N GLY A 254 0.18 -7.78 -30.72
CA GLY A 254 -1.27 -7.61 -30.63
C GLY A 254 -1.91 -8.37 -29.47
N GLU A 255 -3.22 -8.13 -29.29
CA GLU A 255 -4.02 -8.56 -28.14
C GLU A 255 -4.04 -10.08 -27.94
N THR A 256 -3.89 -10.52 -26.67
CA THR A 256 -4.01 -11.92 -26.27
C THR A 256 -5.39 -12.22 -25.70
N ILE A 257 -6.03 -13.28 -26.19
CA ILE A 257 -7.33 -13.76 -25.71
C ILE A 257 -7.10 -14.73 -24.52
N PRO A 258 -7.77 -14.56 -23.36
CA PRO A 258 -7.77 -15.54 -22.28
C PRO A 258 -8.49 -16.83 -22.68
N LEU A 259 -8.01 -17.98 -22.19
CA LEU A 259 -8.53 -19.30 -22.56
C LEU A 259 -10.02 -19.48 -22.21
N GLU A 260 -10.48 -18.95 -21.07
CA GLU A 260 -11.89 -18.91 -20.64
C GLU A 260 -12.86 -18.45 -21.74
N LYS A 261 -12.42 -17.57 -22.66
CA LYS A 261 -13.28 -17.00 -23.72
C LYS A 261 -13.39 -17.87 -24.98
N ILE A 262 -12.66 -18.98 -25.04
CA ILE A 262 -12.53 -19.82 -26.25
C ILE A 262 -13.50 -21.01 -26.15
N VAL A 263 -14.80 -20.73 -26.22
CA VAL A 263 -15.89 -21.70 -25.96
C VAL A 263 -16.28 -22.53 -27.21
N GLY A 264 -15.41 -22.63 -28.22
CA GLY A 264 -15.68 -23.37 -29.46
C GLY A 264 -14.68 -23.08 -30.58
N GLU A 265 -14.99 -23.52 -31.80
CA GLU A 265 -14.17 -23.27 -33.00
C GLU A 265 -14.17 -21.79 -33.40
N MET A 266 -13.26 -21.04 -32.76
CA MET A 266 -12.83 -19.72 -33.20
C MET A 266 -11.73 -19.85 -34.26
N GLY A 267 -11.57 -18.79 -35.07
CA GLY A 267 -10.55 -18.71 -36.12
C GLY A 267 -9.12 -18.60 -35.57
N GLU A 268 -8.32 -17.70 -36.15
CA GLU A 268 -6.97 -17.46 -35.64
C GLU A 268 -7.01 -16.72 -34.28
N VAL A 269 -6.60 -17.40 -33.21
CA VAL A 269 -6.50 -16.85 -31.85
C VAL A 269 -5.03 -16.67 -31.46
N THR A 270 -4.77 -15.72 -30.56
CA THR A 270 -3.44 -15.52 -29.95
C THR A 270 -3.58 -15.63 -28.44
N ILE A 271 -2.89 -16.60 -27.83
CA ILE A 271 -2.96 -16.88 -26.39
C ILE A 271 -1.59 -16.65 -25.73
N ARG A 272 -1.59 -16.42 -24.41
CA ARG A 272 -0.40 -16.47 -23.55
C ARG A 272 -0.61 -17.59 -22.52
N CYS A 273 0.39 -18.43 -22.28
CA CYS A 273 0.21 -19.65 -21.50
C CYS A 273 1.51 -20.15 -20.86
N GLN A 274 1.38 -21.06 -19.89
CA GLN A 274 2.46 -21.87 -19.33
C GLN A 274 2.26 -23.35 -19.70
N VAL A 275 3.34 -24.02 -20.07
CA VAL A 275 3.33 -25.45 -20.44
C VAL A 275 3.22 -26.35 -19.21
N MET A 276 2.12 -27.12 -19.10
CA MET A 276 1.88 -28.06 -17.98
C MET A 276 2.48 -29.45 -18.25
N THR A 277 2.32 -29.98 -19.46
CA THR A 277 2.85 -31.27 -19.91
C THR A 277 3.25 -31.19 -21.37
N VAL A 278 4.20 -32.04 -21.76
CA VAL A 278 4.60 -32.25 -23.16
C VAL A 278 4.80 -33.74 -23.35
N GLU A 279 4.12 -34.30 -24.34
CA GLU A 279 4.16 -35.69 -24.73
C GLU A 279 4.48 -35.78 -26.22
N THR A 280 5.23 -36.79 -26.64
CA THR A 280 5.55 -37.02 -28.06
C THR A 280 5.16 -38.40 -28.50
N ARG A 281 4.41 -38.48 -29.59
CA ARG A 281 3.99 -39.73 -30.21
C ARG A 281 4.42 -39.73 -31.67
N GLU A 282 5.16 -40.75 -32.06
CA GLU A 282 5.52 -40.94 -33.46
C GLU A 282 4.33 -41.49 -34.25
N ILE A 283 4.16 -41.01 -35.48
CA ILE A 283 3.10 -41.42 -36.39
C ILE A 283 3.70 -41.86 -37.73
N ARG A 284 2.93 -42.66 -38.48
CA ARG A 284 3.35 -43.15 -39.80
C ARG A 284 3.60 -41.96 -40.75
N ASN A 285 4.54 -42.12 -41.67
CA ASN A 285 5.05 -41.08 -42.59
C ASN A 285 5.99 -40.04 -41.94
N GLU A 286 6.97 -40.50 -41.14
CA GLU A 286 8.15 -39.71 -40.69
C GLU A 286 7.83 -38.42 -39.93
N LYS A 287 6.68 -38.41 -39.25
CA LYS A 287 6.20 -37.29 -38.44
C LYS A 287 6.06 -37.69 -36.98
N THR A 288 6.25 -36.69 -36.12
CA THR A 288 5.95 -36.76 -34.69
C THR A 288 4.82 -35.79 -34.40
N ILE A 289 3.80 -36.24 -33.67
CA ILE A 289 2.86 -35.34 -33.02
C ILE A 289 3.39 -35.02 -31.62
N ILE A 290 3.63 -33.73 -31.37
CA ILE A 290 3.90 -33.20 -30.02
C ILE A 290 2.56 -32.73 -29.47
N ILE A 291 2.12 -33.37 -28.38
CA ILE A 291 0.89 -33.03 -27.67
C ILE A 291 1.30 -32.30 -26.41
N MET A 292 0.76 -31.10 -26.19
CA MET A 292 1.12 -30.27 -25.04
C MET A 292 -0.13 -29.67 -24.40
N SER A 293 -0.26 -29.85 -23.08
CA SER A 293 -1.26 -29.15 -22.28
C SER A 293 -0.68 -27.84 -21.78
N VAL A 294 -1.42 -26.75 -21.94
CA VAL A 294 -1.04 -25.42 -21.44
C VAL A 294 -2.19 -24.79 -20.67
N THR A 295 -1.86 -23.89 -19.75
CA THR A 295 -2.83 -23.08 -19.00
C THR A 295 -2.45 -21.61 -19.03
N ASP A 296 -3.43 -20.71 -18.92
CA ASP A 296 -3.21 -19.28 -18.65
C ASP A 296 -3.63 -18.89 -17.22
N PHE A 297 -3.83 -19.90 -16.36
CA PHE A 297 -4.41 -19.84 -15.01
C PHE A 297 -5.89 -19.45 -14.94
N THR A 298 -6.58 -19.23 -16.07
CA THR A 298 -8.04 -19.16 -16.14
C THR A 298 -8.64 -20.48 -16.58
N ASP A 299 -8.06 -21.11 -17.60
CA ASP A 299 -8.45 -22.43 -18.11
C ASP A 299 -7.22 -23.19 -18.66
N SER A 300 -7.41 -24.38 -19.24
CA SER A 300 -6.36 -25.20 -19.85
C SER A 300 -6.79 -25.78 -21.20
N ILE A 301 -5.90 -25.76 -22.20
CA ILE A 301 -6.17 -26.30 -23.54
C ILE A 301 -5.04 -27.23 -24.03
N VAL A 302 -5.41 -28.21 -24.85
CA VAL A 302 -4.45 -29.11 -25.52
C VAL A 302 -4.09 -28.54 -26.91
N LEU A 303 -2.79 -28.50 -27.19
CA LEU A 303 -2.26 -28.17 -28.51
C LEU A 303 -1.56 -29.38 -29.14
N LYS A 304 -1.61 -29.45 -30.47
CA LYS A 304 -1.11 -30.58 -31.26
C LYS A 304 -0.24 -30.06 -32.41
N ILE A 305 1.08 -30.22 -32.29
CA ILE A 305 2.06 -29.82 -33.31
C ILE A 305 2.43 -31.06 -34.13
N PHE A 306 2.15 -31.03 -35.44
CA PHE A 306 2.59 -32.07 -36.38
C PHE A 306 3.91 -31.66 -37.04
N THR A 307 5.03 -32.17 -36.52
CA THR A 307 6.38 -31.86 -37.01
C THR A 307 7.02 -33.06 -37.71
N ARG A 308 8.13 -32.85 -38.45
CA ARG A 308 8.97 -33.94 -38.98
C ARG A 308 9.82 -34.52 -37.85
N ASN A 309 10.26 -35.76 -37.99
CA ASN A 309 11.14 -36.37 -36.98
C ASN A 309 12.50 -35.65 -36.84
N GLU A 310 12.98 -35.00 -37.90
CA GLU A 310 14.23 -34.19 -37.91
C GLU A 310 14.11 -32.93 -37.03
N ASP A 311 12.97 -32.22 -37.11
CA ASP A 311 12.72 -30.97 -36.38
C ASP A 311 12.28 -31.18 -34.91
N ARG A 312 12.11 -32.44 -34.48
CA ARG A 312 11.54 -32.81 -33.16
C ARG A 312 12.38 -32.28 -32.00
N ASP A 313 13.69 -32.51 -32.03
CA ASP A 313 14.54 -32.30 -30.87
C ASP A 313 14.88 -30.81 -30.66
N GLU A 314 14.91 -30.01 -31.74
CA GLU A 314 14.98 -28.54 -31.68
C GLU A 314 13.75 -27.95 -30.97
N LEU A 315 12.56 -28.50 -31.27
CA LEU A 315 11.32 -28.09 -30.60
C LEU A 315 11.28 -28.55 -29.13
N LEU A 316 11.63 -29.80 -28.82
CA LEU A 316 11.68 -30.30 -27.44
C LEU A 316 12.73 -29.60 -26.56
N GLY A 317 13.83 -29.13 -27.16
CA GLY A 317 14.84 -28.33 -26.46
C GLY A 317 14.26 -27.04 -25.86
N ASN A 318 13.22 -26.48 -26.50
CA ASN A 318 12.58 -25.21 -26.13
C ASN A 318 11.23 -25.39 -25.43
N LEU A 319 10.42 -26.37 -25.85
CA LEU A 319 9.11 -26.68 -25.29
C LEU A 319 9.24 -27.53 -24.01
N LYS A 320 9.71 -26.90 -22.92
CA LYS A 320 9.88 -27.53 -21.60
C LYS A 320 8.71 -27.22 -20.67
N LYS A 321 8.37 -28.17 -19.78
CA LYS A 321 7.39 -27.97 -18.71
C LYS A 321 7.77 -26.75 -17.86
N GLY A 322 6.80 -25.89 -17.60
CA GLY A 322 6.96 -24.62 -16.88
C GLY A 322 7.39 -23.42 -17.75
N ALA A 323 7.71 -23.62 -19.03
CA ALA A 323 8.01 -22.52 -19.94
C ALA A 323 6.76 -21.66 -20.23
N PHE A 324 6.95 -20.34 -20.34
CA PHE A 324 5.91 -19.39 -20.74
C PHE A 324 6.00 -19.09 -22.24
N LEU A 325 4.87 -19.23 -22.93
CA LEU A 325 4.77 -19.14 -24.38
C LEU A 325 3.58 -18.26 -24.79
N LYS A 326 3.79 -17.43 -25.81
CA LYS A 326 2.74 -16.83 -26.64
C LYS A 326 2.54 -17.74 -27.85
N ILE A 327 1.31 -18.16 -28.11
CA ILE A 327 1.00 -19.10 -29.21
C ILE A 327 -0.09 -18.50 -30.08
N LYS A 328 0.11 -18.54 -31.39
CA LYS A 328 -0.88 -18.13 -32.39
C LYS A 328 -1.30 -19.33 -33.22
N GLY A 329 -2.59 -19.60 -33.33
CA GLY A 329 -3.11 -20.78 -34.01
C GLY A 329 -4.62 -20.75 -34.21
N VAL A 330 -5.15 -21.74 -34.92
CA VAL A 330 -6.59 -21.92 -35.14
C VAL A 330 -7.14 -22.99 -34.20
N THR A 331 -8.29 -22.71 -33.59
CA THR A 331 -8.96 -23.67 -32.69
C THR A 331 -9.87 -24.59 -33.49
N THR A 332 -9.82 -25.88 -33.20
CA THR A 332 -10.49 -26.95 -33.95
C THR A 332 -10.87 -28.08 -33.00
N ILE A 333 -12.08 -28.60 -33.12
CA ILE A 333 -12.50 -29.79 -32.37
C ILE A 333 -11.78 -31.00 -32.98
N ASP A 334 -10.98 -31.71 -32.19
CA ASP A 334 -10.33 -32.92 -32.67
C ASP A 334 -11.37 -34.05 -32.76
N LYS A 335 -11.48 -34.66 -33.95
CA LYS A 335 -12.44 -35.74 -34.21
C LYS A 335 -12.09 -37.06 -33.51
N PHE A 336 -10.89 -37.17 -32.95
CA PHE A 336 -10.47 -38.33 -32.17
C PHE A 336 -10.87 -38.21 -30.69
N ASP A 337 -10.54 -37.10 -30.04
CA ASP A 337 -10.80 -36.88 -28.60
C ASP A 337 -12.17 -36.20 -28.34
N SER A 338 -12.80 -35.61 -29.37
CA SER A 338 -14.00 -34.75 -29.28
C SER A 338 -13.83 -33.45 -28.48
N GLU A 339 -12.61 -33.12 -28.07
CA GLU A 339 -12.25 -31.89 -27.33
C GLU A 339 -11.83 -30.75 -28.27
N LEU A 340 -11.96 -29.51 -27.78
CA LEU A 340 -11.44 -28.33 -28.46
C LEU A 340 -9.92 -28.24 -28.30
N THR A 341 -9.20 -28.19 -29.42
CA THR A 341 -7.73 -28.17 -29.44
C THR A 341 -7.20 -27.08 -30.36
N ILE A 342 -5.93 -26.70 -30.18
CA ILE A 342 -5.23 -25.85 -31.16
C ILE A 342 -4.40 -26.78 -32.06
N GLY A 343 -5.02 -27.26 -33.14
CA GLY A 343 -4.44 -28.23 -34.08
C GLY A 343 -3.65 -27.62 -35.24
N SER A 344 -3.79 -26.31 -35.49
CA SER A 344 -3.07 -25.60 -36.55
C SER A 344 -2.37 -24.37 -35.97
N ILE A 345 -1.08 -24.50 -35.65
CA ILE A 345 -0.27 -23.44 -35.05
C ILE A 345 0.47 -22.66 -36.13
N VAL A 346 0.25 -21.34 -36.12
CA VAL A 346 0.86 -20.35 -37.02
C VAL A 346 2.22 -19.88 -36.49
N GLY A 347 2.36 -19.79 -35.16
CA GLY A 347 3.60 -19.41 -34.50
C GLY A 347 3.64 -19.75 -33.00
N ILE A 348 4.84 -19.93 -32.46
CA ILE A 348 5.13 -20.02 -31.02
C ILE A 348 6.29 -19.08 -30.71
N LYS A 349 6.08 -18.13 -29.80
CA LYS A 349 7.07 -17.16 -29.31
C LYS A 349 7.26 -17.34 -27.81
N LYS A 350 8.49 -17.43 -27.35
CA LYS A 350 8.84 -17.44 -25.92
C LYS A 350 8.51 -16.08 -25.32
N ILE A 351 8.03 -16.06 -24.08
CA ILE A 351 7.75 -14.82 -23.34
C ILE A 351 8.31 -14.88 -21.93
N ALA A 352 8.46 -13.71 -21.31
CA ALA A 352 8.70 -13.60 -19.88
C ALA A 352 7.51 -14.16 -19.07
N ASP A 353 7.76 -14.49 -17.81
CA ASP A 353 6.71 -14.83 -16.84
C ASP A 353 5.74 -13.64 -16.70
N PHE A 354 4.47 -13.86 -17.03
CA PHE A 354 3.42 -12.85 -16.96
C PHE A 354 2.58 -12.94 -15.68
N THR A 355 2.98 -13.79 -14.71
CA THR A 355 2.27 -13.96 -13.45
C THR A 355 2.67 -12.89 -12.43
N THR A 356 1.70 -12.09 -11.99
CA THR A 356 1.91 -11.10 -10.93
C THR A 356 1.97 -11.79 -9.58
N THR A 357 3.15 -12.28 -9.18
CA THR A 357 3.31 -12.92 -7.86
C THR A 357 3.10 -11.89 -6.74
N ARG A 358 2.14 -12.13 -5.85
CA ARG A 358 1.98 -11.34 -4.61
C ARG A 358 3.29 -11.30 -3.83
N MET A 359 3.70 -10.10 -3.44
CA MET A 359 4.84 -9.82 -2.55
C MET A 359 4.32 -9.27 -1.22
N ASP A 360 5.10 -9.43 -0.15
CA ASP A 360 4.87 -8.79 1.14
C ASP A 360 5.84 -7.60 1.29
N THR A 361 5.29 -6.39 1.36
CA THR A 361 6.04 -5.13 1.52
C THR A 361 5.95 -4.56 2.94
N SER A 362 5.45 -5.33 3.92
CA SER A 362 5.33 -4.89 5.31
C SER A 362 6.71 -4.82 5.99
N PRO A 363 7.01 -3.77 6.78
CA PRO A 363 8.23 -3.72 7.58
C PRO A 363 8.21 -4.71 8.76
N GLU A 364 7.02 -4.94 9.35
CA GLU A 364 6.79 -5.96 10.37
C GLU A 364 6.17 -7.20 9.69
N LYS A 365 6.89 -8.33 9.70
CA LYS A 365 6.50 -9.52 8.92
C LYS A 365 5.44 -10.34 9.64
N ARG A 366 4.37 -10.71 8.90
CA ARG A 366 3.28 -11.53 9.42
C ARG A 366 3.72 -12.98 9.61
N VAL A 367 3.64 -13.48 10.84
CA VAL A 367 3.70 -14.92 11.13
C VAL A 367 2.33 -15.54 10.85
N GLU A 368 2.28 -16.57 10.01
CA GLU A 368 1.08 -17.40 9.86
C GLU A 368 1.05 -18.47 10.97
N LEU A 369 0.01 -18.48 11.78
CA LEU A 369 -0.14 -19.41 12.92
C LEU A 369 -1.11 -20.56 12.63
N HIS A 370 -1.90 -20.46 11.56
CA HIS A 370 -2.85 -21.48 11.13
C HIS A 370 -2.70 -21.70 9.63
N CYS A 371 -2.19 -22.86 9.22
CA CYS A 371 -2.04 -23.20 7.80
C CYS A 371 -2.29 -24.69 7.58
N HIS A 372 -3.04 -25.01 6.53
CA HIS A 372 -3.34 -26.38 6.12
C HIS A 372 -2.41 -26.83 5.00
N THR A 373 -2.09 -28.12 4.96
CA THR A 373 -1.14 -28.70 4.00
C THR A 373 -1.75 -29.93 3.34
N LYS A 374 -1.13 -30.45 2.28
CA LYS A 374 -1.51 -31.70 1.59
C LYS A 374 -1.56 -32.96 2.47
N MET A 375 -1.18 -32.87 3.75
CA MET A 375 -1.38 -33.92 4.76
C MET A 375 -2.71 -33.80 5.53
N SER A 376 -3.42 -32.67 5.43
CA SER A 376 -4.80 -32.48 5.89
C SER A 376 -5.75 -33.13 4.87
N ASP A 377 -6.33 -34.27 5.23
CA ASP A 377 -7.12 -35.11 4.31
C ASP A 377 -8.30 -34.35 3.69
N MET A 378 -8.37 -34.36 2.35
CA MET A 378 -9.32 -33.63 1.50
C MET A 378 -9.45 -32.10 1.74
N ASP A 379 -8.52 -31.48 2.49
CA ASP A 379 -8.64 -30.10 3.00
C ASP A 379 -7.50 -29.20 2.52
N GLY A 380 -6.26 -29.70 2.50
CA GLY A 380 -5.10 -28.95 2.00
C GLY A 380 -4.64 -29.38 0.60
N VAL A 381 -4.44 -28.41 -0.30
CA VAL A 381 -3.91 -28.68 -1.67
C VAL A 381 -2.40 -28.41 -1.83
N SER A 382 -1.81 -27.60 -0.95
CA SER A 382 -0.42 -27.14 -1.07
C SER A 382 0.57 -27.98 -0.27
N GLU A 383 1.76 -28.24 -0.83
CA GLU A 383 2.83 -28.94 -0.13
C GLU A 383 3.54 -28.03 0.87
N CYS A 384 3.80 -28.53 2.08
CA CYS A 384 4.46 -27.79 3.17
C CYS A 384 5.78 -27.12 2.70
N LYS A 385 6.55 -27.82 1.87
CA LYS A 385 7.80 -27.34 1.26
C LYS A 385 7.62 -26.04 0.48
N ASP A 386 6.51 -25.86 -0.23
CA ASP A 386 6.26 -24.68 -1.06
C ASP A 386 5.56 -23.56 -0.28
N ILE A 387 4.80 -23.89 0.77
CA ILE A 387 4.30 -22.94 1.77
C ILE A 387 5.49 -22.27 2.49
N VAL A 388 6.45 -23.06 2.98
CA VAL A 388 7.66 -22.54 3.66
C VAL A 388 8.53 -21.71 2.71
N LYS A 389 8.74 -22.14 1.45
CA LYS A 389 9.41 -21.31 0.43
C LYS A 389 8.66 -20.00 0.16
N ARG A 390 7.32 -19.99 0.22
CA ARG A 390 6.52 -18.77 0.01
C ARG A 390 6.71 -17.81 1.18
N ALA A 391 6.64 -18.31 2.42
CA ALA A 391 6.91 -17.54 3.63
C ALA A 391 8.36 -17.03 3.72
N MET A 392 9.34 -17.70 3.09
CA MET A 392 10.73 -17.23 2.98
C MET A 392 10.94 -16.19 1.85
N LYS A 393 10.01 -16.09 0.90
CA LYS A 393 10.02 -15.10 -0.21
C LYS A 393 9.21 -13.83 0.11
N TRP A 394 8.51 -13.83 1.24
CA TRP A 394 7.70 -12.72 1.74
C TRP A 394 8.43 -12.04 2.89
#